data_AF-A0A529I769-F1
#
_entry.id   AF-A0A529I769-F1
#
_cell.length_a   1.000
_cell.length_b   1.000
_cell.length_c   1.000
_cell.angle_alpha   90.00
_cell.angle_beta   90.00
_cell.angle_gamma   90.00
#
_symmetry.space_group_name_H-M   'P 1'
#
loop_
_entity.id
_entity.type
_entity.pdbx_description
1 polymer ?
#
loop_
_entity_poly.entity_id
_entity_poly.type
_entity_poly.pdbx_seq_one_letter_code
_entity_poly.pdbx_strand_id
1 'polypeptide(L)'
;GLNGGTADDAPFGAFTYESAYILQGFIDNYQGFYGSVVPWDLGIVTLKQDIGTNLGWLGYANYEDLGDFTANIVGYPGDKSMGTMWKASCEVHAENIGTDYFQYDCDTFPGSSGSSVYAYDNAAKQRVITGVNVAEGPEANTAVRLNAANVEWINGLYK
;
A
#
# COMPACT_ATOMS: atom_id res chain seq x y z
N GLY A 1 13.60 18.30 6.80
CA GLY A 1 13.15 17.05 7.45
C GLY A 1 13.32 15.91 6.46
N LEU A 2 12.98 14.67 6.81
CA LEU A 2 12.99 13.54 5.86
C LEU A 2 11.88 13.68 4.79
N ASN A 3 10.88 14.53 5.06
CA ASN A 3 9.90 14.96 4.08
C ASN A 3 10.49 16.16 3.32
N GLY A 4 10.57 16.04 1.99
CA GLY A 4 10.81 17.19 1.11
C GLY A 4 9.77 18.28 1.36
N GLY A 5 10.17 19.55 1.20
CA GLY A 5 9.26 20.68 1.39
C GLY A 5 8.34 20.91 0.19
N THR A 6 8.71 20.38 -0.97
CA THR A 6 8.02 20.56 -2.26
C THR A 6 8.18 19.32 -3.15
N ALA A 7 7.53 19.31 -4.31
CA ALA A 7 7.69 18.26 -5.34
C ALA A 7 9.12 18.16 -5.91
N ASP A 8 9.87 19.26 -5.87
CA ASP A 8 11.25 19.32 -6.36
C ASP A 8 12.27 18.87 -5.29
N ASP A 9 11.83 18.83 -4.02
CA ASP A 9 12.64 18.33 -2.91
C ASP A 9 12.53 16.80 -2.82
N ALA A 10 13.37 16.11 -3.58
CA ALA A 10 13.59 14.68 -3.42
C ALA A 10 14.85 14.42 -2.56
N PRO A 11 14.77 14.42 -1.21
CA PRO A 11 15.94 14.37 -0.34
C PRO A 11 16.77 13.09 -0.49
N PHE A 12 16.18 12.04 -1.06
CA PHE A 12 16.84 10.77 -1.36
C PHE A 12 17.09 10.55 -2.85
N GLY A 13 16.77 11.54 -3.70
CA GLY A 13 16.87 11.43 -5.15
C GLY A 13 15.64 10.82 -5.82
N ALA A 14 15.71 10.68 -7.14
CA ALA A 14 14.68 10.09 -7.99
C ALA A 14 15.21 8.82 -8.67
N PHE A 15 14.39 7.78 -8.70
CA PHE A 15 14.78 6.44 -9.15
C PHE A 15 13.91 6.00 -10.33
N THR A 16 14.53 5.39 -11.33
CA THR A 16 13.83 4.82 -12.48
C THR A 16 13.58 3.33 -12.26
N TYR A 17 12.46 2.83 -12.79
CA TYR A 17 12.11 1.42 -12.73
C TYR A 17 12.96 0.59 -13.72
N GLU A 18 13.17 -0.67 -13.37
CA GLU A 18 13.70 -1.72 -14.25
C GLU A 18 12.56 -2.56 -14.83
N SER A 19 11.65 -2.99 -13.97
CA SER A 19 10.49 -3.80 -14.33
C SER A 19 9.27 -3.44 -13.48
N ALA A 20 8.09 -3.77 -14.01
CA ALA A 20 6.83 -3.64 -13.31
C ALA A 20 5.98 -4.88 -13.56
N TYR A 21 5.34 -5.37 -12.51
CA TYR A 21 4.45 -6.52 -12.55
C TYR A 21 3.11 -6.13 -11.92
N ILE A 22 2.03 -6.67 -12.45
CA ILE A 22 0.69 -6.58 -11.89
C ILE A 22 0.08 -7.97 -11.81
N LEU A 23 -0.93 -8.13 -10.95
CA LEU A 23 -1.70 -9.37 -10.92
C LEU A 23 -2.46 -9.55 -12.25
N GLN A 24 -2.34 -10.73 -12.86
CA GLN A 24 -3.02 -11.04 -14.13
C GLN A 24 -4.54 -10.83 -14.05
N GLY A 25 -5.14 -11.09 -12.89
CA GLY A 25 -6.56 -10.86 -12.64
C GLY A 25 -7.01 -9.40 -12.81
N PHE A 26 -6.10 -8.42 -12.70
CA PHE A 26 -6.41 -7.02 -13.00
C PHE A 26 -6.78 -6.81 -14.48
N ILE A 27 -6.19 -7.61 -15.37
CA ILE A 27 -6.48 -7.58 -16.81
C ILE A 27 -7.69 -8.48 -17.11
N ASP A 28 -7.60 -9.74 -16.67
CA ASP A 28 -8.50 -10.79 -17.13
C ASP A 28 -9.92 -10.64 -16.57
N ASN A 29 -10.06 -10.06 -15.37
CA ASN A 29 -11.36 -9.91 -14.71
C ASN A 29 -12.00 -8.54 -14.94
N TYR A 30 -11.43 -7.69 -15.80
CA TYR A 30 -12.02 -6.38 -16.08
C TYR A 30 -13.35 -6.49 -16.83
N GLN A 31 -14.43 -6.05 -16.18
CA GLN A 31 -15.79 -6.11 -16.72
C GLN A 31 -16.26 -4.79 -17.33
N GLY A 32 -15.34 -3.85 -17.61
CA GLY A 32 -15.67 -2.53 -18.16
C GLY A 32 -15.77 -1.41 -17.13
N PHE A 33 -15.50 -1.67 -15.85
CA PHE A 33 -15.43 -0.65 -14.79
C PHE A 33 -14.42 -1.04 -13.70
N TYR A 34 -13.76 -0.05 -13.09
CA TYR A 34 -12.66 -0.26 -12.14
C TYR A 34 -13.03 -1.12 -10.92
N GLY A 35 -14.25 -0.94 -10.38
CA GLY A 35 -14.74 -1.75 -9.25
C GLY A 35 -14.67 -3.27 -9.47
N SER A 36 -14.68 -3.74 -10.73
CA SER A 36 -14.56 -5.17 -11.05
C SER A 36 -13.17 -5.77 -10.81
N VAL A 37 -12.14 -4.94 -10.63
CA VAL A 37 -10.74 -5.37 -10.54
C VAL A 37 -10.03 -4.92 -9.26
N VAL A 38 -10.73 -4.25 -8.34
CA VAL A 38 -10.17 -3.79 -7.06
C VAL A 38 -9.38 -4.87 -6.31
N PRO A 39 -9.84 -6.14 -6.21
CA PRO A 39 -9.07 -7.20 -5.54
C PRO A 39 -7.68 -7.48 -6.13
N TRP A 40 -7.44 -7.08 -7.38
CA TRP A 40 -6.20 -7.31 -8.11
C TRP A 40 -5.39 -6.02 -8.35
N ASP A 41 -5.80 -4.89 -7.76
CA ASP A 41 -5.08 -3.61 -7.90
C ASP A 41 -3.81 -3.60 -7.02
N LEU A 42 -2.88 -4.47 -7.39
CA LEU A 42 -1.59 -4.63 -6.74
C LEU A 42 -0.51 -4.77 -7.81
N GLY A 43 0.54 -3.96 -7.67
CA GLY A 43 1.69 -3.98 -8.54
C GLY A 43 2.99 -3.93 -7.77
N ILE A 44 4.03 -4.50 -8.38
CA ILE A 44 5.41 -4.43 -7.90
C ILE A 44 6.25 -3.70 -8.93
N VAL A 45 6.95 -2.67 -8.49
CA VAL A 45 7.91 -1.91 -9.29
C VAL A 45 9.31 -2.19 -8.75
N THR A 46 10.15 -2.81 -9.56
CA THR A 46 11.56 -3.02 -9.24
C THR A 46 12.36 -1.82 -9.76
N LEU A 47 13.20 -1.24 -8.92
CA LEU A 47 14.05 -0.10 -9.30
C LEU A 47 15.37 -0.59 -9.89
N LYS A 48 15.95 0.16 -10.84
CA LYS A 48 17.28 -0.16 -11.42
C LYS A 48 18.43 -0.08 -10.42
N GLN A 49 18.19 0.52 -9.26
CA GLN A 49 19.20 0.79 -8.24
C GLN A 49 18.74 0.14 -6.94
N ASP A 50 19.66 -0.53 -6.25
CA ASP A 50 19.41 -1.21 -4.97
C ASP A 50 19.33 -0.21 -3.80
N ILE A 51 18.46 0.79 -3.91
CA ILE A 51 18.40 1.91 -2.98
C ILE A 51 18.01 1.50 -1.55
N GLY A 52 17.32 0.36 -1.41
CA GLY A 52 16.98 -0.21 -0.11
C GLY A 52 18.22 -0.50 0.75
N THR A 53 19.39 -0.76 0.15
CA THR A 53 20.66 -0.93 0.91
C THR A 53 21.06 0.32 1.70
N ASN A 54 20.62 1.50 1.25
CA ASN A 54 20.90 2.79 1.89
C ASN A 54 19.71 3.31 2.70
N LEU A 55 18.48 3.11 2.22
CA LEU A 55 17.25 3.65 2.84
C LEU A 55 16.52 2.68 3.75
N GLY A 56 16.90 1.39 3.71
CA GLY A 56 16.20 0.31 4.39
C GLY A 56 14.95 -0.16 3.64
N TRP A 57 14.28 -1.13 4.25
CA TRP A 57 13.04 -1.72 3.78
C TRP A 57 12.00 -1.71 4.89
N LEU A 58 10.74 -1.47 4.53
CA LEU A 58 9.62 -1.73 5.40
C LEU A 58 9.10 -3.15 5.13
N GLY A 59 9.03 -3.96 6.18
CA GLY A 59 8.57 -5.34 6.07
C GLY A 59 7.08 -5.42 5.74
N TYR A 60 6.69 -6.49 5.07
CA TYR A 60 5.31 -6.86 4.81
C TYR A 60 5.10 -8.33 5.18
N ALA A 61 3.88 -8.68 5.54
CA ALA A 61 3.52 -10.06 5.84
C ALA A 61 2.02 -10.27 5.62
N ASN A 62 1.63 -11.53 5.45
CA ASN A 62 0.25 -11.93 5.57
C ASN A 62 -0.02 -12.44 6.99
N TYR A 63 -1.19 -12.09 7.50
CA TYR A 63 -1.76 -12.68 8.70
C TYR A 63 -3.04 -13.39 8.31
N GLU A 64 -3.22 -14.64 8.73
CA GLU A 64 -4.44 -15.42 8.45
C GLU A 64 -5.65 -14.73 9.08
N ASP A 65 -5.54 -14.45 10.38
CA ASP A 65 -6.42 -13.58 11.13
C ASP A 65 -5.68 -12.28 11.45
N LEU A 66 -6.09 -11.20 10.79
CA LEU A 66 -5.54 -9.87 11.05
C LEU A 66 -6.21 -9.21 12.26
N GLY A 67 -7.42 -9.66 12.63
CA GLY A 67 -8.23 -9.10 13.70
C GLY A 67 -8.51 -7.60 13.55
N ASP A 68 -9.02 -7.00 14.62
CA ASP A 68 -9.05 -5.54 14.73
C ASP A 68 -7.63 -4.99 14.80
N PHE A 69 -7.35 -3.93 14.05
CA PHE A 69 -6.05 -3.26 14.13
C PHE A 69 -6.13 -1.77 13.82
N THR A 70 -5.23 -1.00 14.42
CA THR A 70 -5.02 0.39 14.04
C THR A 70 -4.20 0.46 12.74
N ALA A 71 -4.87 0.81 11.63
CA ALA A 71 -4.20 1.09 10.37
C ALA A 71 -3.43 2.40 10.43
N ASN A 72 -2.28 2.41 9.78
CA ASN A 72 -1.47 3.61 9.55
C ASN A 72 -1.21 3.72 8.05
N ILE A 73 -1.76 4.75 7.41
CA ILE A 73 -1.52 5.04 6.00
C ILE A 73 -0.50 6.15 5.90
N VAL A 74 0.57 5.91 5.14
CA VAL A 74 1.62 6.89 4.88
C VAL A 74 1.79 7.04 3.38
N GLY A 75 1.63 8.27 2.89
CA GLY A 75 1.52 8.55 1.47
C GLY A 75 1.65 10.03 1.11
N TYR A 76 1.27 10.37 -0.12
CA TYR A 76 1.38 11.71 -0.71
C TYR A 76 0.01 12.21 -1.21
N PRO A 77 -0.94 12.49 -0.29
CA PRO A 77 -2.29 12.91 -0.66
C PRO A 77 -2.30 14.25 -1.40
N GLY A 78 -3.13 14.37 -2.45
CA GLY A 78 -3.15 15.52 -3.35
C GLY A 78 -3.85 16.78 -2.81
N ASP A 79 -4.54 16.69 -1.68
CA ASP A 79 -5.13 17.85 -0.98
C ASP A 79 -4.12 18.60 -0.11
N LYS A 80 -2.88 18.08 0.00
CA LYS A 80 -1.77 18.70 0.72
C LYS A 80 -0.79 19.36 -0.26
N SER A 81 0.20 20.05 0.28
CA SER A 81 1.28 20.61 -0.53
C SER A 81 1.97 19.51 -1.36
N MET A 82 2.13 19.75 -2.65
CA MET A 82 2.69 18.77 -3.59
C MET A 82 4.07 18.29 -3.10
N GLY A 83 4.31 16.97 -3.15
CA GLY A 83 5.56 16.34 -2.72
C GLY A 83 5.72 16.15 -1.21
N THR A 84 4.71 16.48 -0.40
CA THR A 84 4.78 16.28 1.06
C THR A 84 4.16 14.96 1.49
N MET A 85 4.85 14.24 2.39
CA MET A 85 4.38 12.99 2.96
C MET A 85 3.49 13.25 4.18
N TRP A 86 2.37 12.54 4.27
CA TRP A 86 1.41 12.63 5.36
C TRP A 86 1.05 11.25 5.90
N LYS A 87 0.61 11.23 7.14
CA LYS A 87 0.12 10.04 7.83
C LYS A 87 -1.32 10.23 8.28
N ALA A 88 -2.16 9.23 8.05
CA ALA A 88 -3.47 9.08 8.67
C ALA A 88 -3.51 7.77 9.50
N SER A 89 -4.39 7.72 10.49
CA SER A 89 -4.61 6.52 11.30
C SER A 89 -6.06 6.38 11.69
N CYS A 90 -6.56 5.15 11.69
CA CYS A 90 -7.92 4.79 12.05
C CYS A 90 -7.94 3.32 12.49
N GLU A 91 -9.03 2.90 13.10
CA GLU A 91 -9.28 1.49 13.39
C GLU A 91 -9.82 0.78 12.14
N VAL A 92 -9.39 -0.45 11.94
CA VAL A 92 -9.96 -1.39 10.98
C VAL A 92 -10.58 -2.50 11.80
N HIS A 93 -11.89 -2.64 11.68
CA HIS A 93 -12.63 -3.68 12.38
C HIS A 93 -12.59 -4.99 11.60
N ALA A 94 -12.49 -6.11 12.29
CA ALA A 94 -12.37 -7.44 11.72
C ALA A 94 -13.52 -7.77 10.76
N GLU A 95 -14.74 -7.27 11.00
CA GLU A 95 -15.87 -7.42 10.10
C GLU A 95 -15.69 -6.77 8.72
N ASN A 96 -14.80 -5.78 8.61
CA ASN A 96 -14.47 -5.08 7.37
C ASN A 96 -13.26 -5.69 6.64
N ILE A 97 -12.72 -6.81 7.14
CA ILE A 97 -11.56 -7.49 6.57
C ILE A 97 -12.02 -8.70 5.76
N GLY A 98 -11.97 -8.57 4.45
CA GLY A 98 -12.19 -9.67 3.51
C GLY A 98 -10.90 -10.44 3.19
N THR A 99 -11.04 -11.45 2.34
CA THR A 99 -9.91 -12.26 1.87
C THR A 99 -8.93 -11.45 1.01
N ASP A 100 -9.45 -10.62 0.10
CA ASP A 100 -8.64 -9.96 -0.93
C ASP A 100 -8.43 -8.46 -0.67
N TYR A 101 -9.32 -7.85 0.11
CA TYR A 101 -9.26 -6.45 0.48
C TYR A 101 -9.86 -6.24 1.87
N PHE A 102 -9.59 -5.07 2.44
CA PHE A 102 -10.28 -4.60 3.63
C PHE A 102 -10.63 -3.12 3.49
N GLN A 103 -11.60 -2.67 4.26
CA GLN A 103 -12.12 -1.30 4.20
C GLN A 103 -11.93 -0.56 5.53
N TYR A 104 -11.79 0.76 5.44
CA TYR A 104 -11.54 1.63 6.59
C TYR A 104 -11.94 3.08 6.33
N ASP A 105 -12.05 3.85 7.41
CA ASP A 105 -12.46 5.27 7.38
C ASP A 105 -11.28 6.23 7.57
N CYS A 106 -10.05 5.75 7.41
CA CYS A 106 -8.87 6.62 7.48
C CYS A 106 -8.92 7.69 6.39
N ASP A 107 -8.61 8.94 6.74
CA ASP A 107 -8.54 10.04 5.80
C ASP A 107 -7.49 9.79 4.70
N THR A 108 -7.96 9.62 3.46
CA THR A 108 -7.14 9.57 2.25
C THR A 108 -7.72 10.50 1.19
N PHE A 109 -6.92 10.81 0.17
CA PHE A 109 -7.31 11.68 -0.94
C PHE A 109 -6.62 11.22 -2.22
N PRO A 110 -7.18 11.46 -3.42
CA PRO A 110 -6.48 11.22 -4.69
C PRO A 110 -5.01 11.64 -4.64
N GLY A 111 -4.12 10.73 -5.01
CA GLY A 111 -2.66 10.81 -4.73
C GLY A 111 -2.19 9.89 -3.60
N SER A 112 -3.12 9.38 -2.79
CA SER A 112 -2.83 8.35 -1.77
C SER A 112 -2.84 6.93 -2.34
N SER A 113 -3.21 6.73 -3.61
CA SER A 113 -3.15 5.44 -4.28
C SER A 113 -1.74 4.86 -4.23
N GLY A 114 -1.61 3.58 -3.84
CA GLY A 114 -0.33 2.91 -3.63
C GLY A 114 0.30 3.15 -2.26
N SER A 115 -0.29 3.97 -1.39
CA SER A 115 0.22 4.20 -0.03
C SER A 115 0.19 2.92 0.79
N SER A 116 1.24 2.69 1.58
CA SER A 116 1.30 1.54 2.49
C SER A 116 0.26 1.68 3.58
N VAL A 117 -0.50 0.62 3.85
CA VAL A 117 -1.31 0.46 5.06
C VAL A 117 -0.57 -0.53 5.97
N TYR A 118 -0.04 -0.05 7.08
CA TYR A 118 0.70 -0.89 8.02
C TYR A 118 0.03 -0.97 9.40
N ALA A 119 0.18 -2.15 10.01
CA ALA A 119 -0.09 -2.40 11.42
C ALA A 119 1.22 -2.36 12.22
N TYR A 120 1.11 -2.13 13.53
CA TYR A 120 2.23 -2.33 14.45
C TYR A 120 2.11 -3.70 15.12
N ASP A 121 3.01 -4.61 14.77
CA ASP A 121 3.13 -5.91 15.43
C ASP A 121 3.76 -5.70 16.81
N ASN A 122 2.93 -5.79 17.85
CA ASN A 122 3.35 -5.60 19.23
C ASN A 122 4.30 -6.70 19.75
N ALA A 123 4.23 -7.91 19.20
CA ALA A 123 5.08 -9.02 19.61
C ALA A 123 6.47 -8.89 18.99
N ALA A 124 6.53 -8.63 17.67
CA ALA A 124 7.79 -8.44 16.95
C ALA A 124 8.40 -7.05 17.15
N LYS A 125 7.63 -6.08 17.67
CA LYS A 125 7.99 -4.66 17.77
C LYS A 125 8.30 -4.03 16.41
N GLN A 126 7.55 -4.44 15.38
CA GLN A 126 7.79 -4.05 13.99
C GLN A 126 6.56 -3.40 13.36
N ARG A 127 6.81 -2.57 12.35
CA ARG A 127 5.76 -2.08 11.44
C ARG A 127 5.69 -3.04 10.27
N VAL A 128 4.51 -3.53 9.98
CA VAL A 128 4.30 -4.55 8.95
C VAL A 128 3.20 -4.06 8.02
N ILE A 129 3.53 -3.95 6.73
CA ILE A 129 2.53 -3.63 5.70
C ILE A 129 1.58 -4.82 5.60
N THR A 130 0.28 -4.54 5.70
CA THR A 130 -0.81 -5.52 5.63
C THR A 130 -1.73 -5.26 4.44
N GLY A 131 -1.65 -4.09 3.83
CA GLY A 131 -2.34 -3.76 2.59
C GLY A 131 -1.79 -2.53 1.88
N VAL A 132 -2.34 -2.26 0.70
CA VAL A 132 -2.01 -1.11 -0.14
C VAL A 132 -3.29 -0.34 -0.41
N ASN A 133 -3.33 0.97 -0.11
CA ASN A 133 -4.49 1.82 -0.37
C ASN A 133 -4.72 1.97 -1.88
N VAL A 134 -5.89 1.59 -2.38
CA VAL A 134 -6.17 1.56 -3.83
C VAL A 134 -7.33 2.44 -4.26
N ALA A 135 -8.35 2.58 -3.41
CA ALA A 135 -9.57 3.26 -3.79
C ALA A 135 -10.14 4.10 -2.65
N GLU A 136 -10.59 5.30 -3.01
CA GLU A 136 -11.39 6.16 -2.16
C GLU A 136 -12.88 6.05 -2.51
N GLY A 137 -13.73 5.99 -1.49
CA GLY A 137 -15.18 5.87 -1.63
C GLY A 137 -15.93 6.83 -0.72
N PRO A 138 -17.21 7.13 -1.01
CA PRO A 138 -18.02 8.01 -0.17
C PRO A 138 -18.34 7.41 1.21
N GLU A 139 -18.29 6.08 1.32
CA GLU A 139 -18.62 5.35 2.56
C GLU A 139 -17.38 4.80 3.27
N ALA A 140 -16.39 4.33 2.51
CA ALA A 140 -15.14 3.80 3.04
C ALA A 140 -14.03 3.84 1.99
N ASN A 141 -12.79 3.86 2.46
CA ASN A 141 -11.60 3.67 1.65
C ASN A 141 -11.21 2.19 1.65
N THR A 142 -10.55 1.74 0.59
CA THR A 142 -10.24 0.32 0.36
C THR A 142 -8.75 0.11 0.16
N ALA A 143 -8.23 -0.93 0.80
CA ALA A 143 -6.89 -1.44 0.53
C ALA A 143 -6.95 -2.89 0.03
N VAL A 144 -6.13 -3.20 -0.98
CA VAL A 144 -5.84 -4.59 -1.33
C VAL A 144 -5.06 -5.21 -0.19
N ARG A 145 -5.52 -6.36 0.30
CA ARG A 145 -4.92 -7.08 1.42
C ARG A 145 -3.71 -7.86 0.93
N LEU A 146 -2.62 -7.80 1.70
CA LEU A 146 -1.50 -8.73 1.54
C LEU A 146 -1.88 -10.06 2.19
N ASN A 147 -2.75 -10.81 1.52
CA ASN A 147 -3.09 -12.18 1.90
C ASN A 147 -1.98 -13.17 1.50
N ALA A 148 -2.13 -14.44 1.85
CA ALA A 148 -1.10 -15.46 1.60
C ALA A 148 -0.73 -15.57 0.10
N ALA A 149 -1.73 -15.55 -0.79
CA ALA A 149 -1.50 -15.65 -2.23
C ALA A 149 -0.76 -14.42 -2.79
N ASN A 150 -1.13 -13.22 -2.34
CA ASN A 150 -0.46 -11.98 -2.74
C ASN A 150 0.99 -11.95 -2.23
N VAL A 151 1.24 -12.35 -0.98
CA VAL A 151 2.61 -12.43 -0.44
C VAL A 151 3.45 -13.49 -1.16
N GLU A 152 2.88 -14.66 -1.47
CA GLU A 152 3.54 -15.69 -2.28
C GLU A 152 3.89 -15.18 -3.68
N TRP A 153 2.95 -14.49 -4.34
CA TRP A 153 3.17 -13.88 -5.64
C TRP A 153 4.32 -12.86 -5.60
N ILE A 154 4.32 -11.93 -4.63
CA ILE A 154 5.40 -10.93 -4.47
C ILE A 154 6.76 -11.64 -4.29
N ASN A 155 6.82 -12.63 -3.39
CA ASN A 155 8.04 -13.39 -3.11
C ASN A 155 8.55 -14.15 -4.34
N GLY A 156 7.64 -14.63 -5.21
CA GLY A 156 7.99 -15.32 -6.45
C GLY A 156 8.61 -14.44 -7.54
N LEU A 157 8.52 -13.11 -7.41
CA LEU A 157 9.12 -12.16 -8.36
C LEU A 157 10.61 -11.91 -8.10
N TYR A 158 11.08 -12.13 -6.87
CA TYR A 158 12.49 -12.01 -6.51
C TYR A 158 13.21 -13.34 -6.80
N LYS A 159 14.17 -13.33 -7.73
CA LYS A 159 14.99 -14.50 -8.10
C LYS A 159 16.46 -14.15 -8.07
#